data_AF-A0A5C5RT94-F1
#
_entry.id   AF-A0A5C5RT94-F1
#
_cell.length_a   1.000
_cell.length_b   1.000
_cell.length_c   1.000
_cell.angle_alpha   90.00
_cell.angle_beta   90.00
_cell.angle_gamma   90.00
#
_symmetry.space_group_name_H-M   'P 1'
#
loop_
_entity.id
_entity.type
_entity.pdbx_description
1 polymer ?
#
loop_
_entity_poly.entity_id
_entity_poly.type
_entity_poly.pdbx_seq_one_letter_code
_entity_poly.pdbx_strand_id
1 'polypeptide(L)'
;MITPFQPTLTVASRLFDTVIGIVDRSEADSLIDCWHALERGAGGRPPSGFVYTSRAVLTAILILTFHQRTVTIRQILATIADMTDEQLAAVGMAGANTSAIYDQPKREYTRFHAWLTRQFTPVDPHADLPAQRISNKEHKRLLGDRTAEQWHAAERAGERLSILINRIVAASVWEKRPQGCRGDLVTDESTFDLARHMYGLGVKDDKLRGATPGGSPYARGQDNAVSTGSEPLALNGKITKSGYGLGLTALTRVGEPHQLHAVPPVVIGISVGKVTSGSVEGLFEALTRAKENDLTGRSPSSRAAWPFLTVDMGYNVKRTWAETMIREQYAYVGRYPSHWKTVYPSAPAAGRETDPGPVQVAGDFYCPAVQPHINKFTVRPTRTMLESNPSGFAEHDRALAQVLPLLMGRNSRPEYRNVTRGRPRIGGSRDEQLTVKLVCPAAMGRVRCPLKPESLSVDSSVPAVDPTWSADRYGCCSNASLTVTLTDAQVRLAQWGMTPGSWEHALYYEAARSLTEQRFSQLKSNAVTGLKELVEGPRREPLIAITLAAAVAVLNHRTQEAYDRRQHRAESIDIRMRLLESDLGHPPAKTPPRT
;
A
#
# COMPACT_ATOMS: atom_id res chain seq x y z
N MET A 1 -2.34 -26.77 -30.42
CA MET A 1 -1.93 -26.43 -31.80
C MET A 1 -1.45 -24.97 -31.76
N ILE A 2 -0.20 -24.68 -32.13
CA ILE A 2 0.28 -23.28 -32.24
C ILE A 2 -0.11 -22.82 -33.65
N THR A 3 -1.04 -21.87 -33.76
CA THR A 3 -1.40 -21.30 -35.06
C THR A 3 -0.22 -20.52 -35.65
N PRO A 4 -0.11 -20.37 -36.98
CA PRO A 4 0.96 -19.59 -37.61
C PRO A 4 1.06 -18.18 -37.01
N PHE A 5 2.28 -17.64 -36.89
CA PHE A 5 2.46 -16.23 -36.58
C PHE A 5 2.21 -15.42 -37.86
N GLN A 6 1.51 -14.29 -37.71
CA GLN A 6 1.47 -13.23 -38.72
C GLN A 6 2.00 -11.96 -38.06
N PRO A 7 2.57 -11.01 -38.81
CA PRO A 7 2.91 -9.71 -38.27
C PRO A 7 1.67 -9.09 -37.62
N THR A 8 1.77 -8.74 -36.35
CA THR A 8 0.59 -8.34 -35.56
C THR A 8 0.61 -6.88 -35.17
N LEU A 9 1.78 -6.23 -35.20
CA LEU A 9 1.91 -4.81 -34.94
C LEU A 9 3.06 -4.18 -35.73
N THR A 10 2.97 -2.87 -35.95
CA THR A 10 4.10 -2.05 -36.36
C THR A 10 4.58 -1.27 -35.13
N VAL A 11 5.81 -1.52 -34.69
CA VAL A 11 6.39 -0.82 -33.55
C VAL A 11 6.90 0.55 -34.00
N ALA A 12 6.12 1.60 -33.74
CA ALA A 12 6.55 2.97 -34.03
C ALA A 12 7.81 3.35 -33.23
N SER A 13 8.79 3.98 -33.87
CA SER A 13 10.08 4.34 -33.24
C SER A 13 9.92 5.13 -31.95
N ARG A 14 9.02 6.14 -31.92
CA ARG A 14 8.75 6.94 -30.72
C ARG A 14 8.30 6.09 -29.52
N LEU A 15 7.44 5.08 -29.76
CA LEU A 15 7.01 4.18 -28.70
C LEU A 15 8.17 3.29 -28.25
N PHE A 16 8.93 2.75 -29.20
CA PHE A 16 10.13 1.97 -28.92
C PHE A 16 11.12 2.75 -28.06
N ASP A 17 11.43 4.00 -28.41
CA ASP A 17 12.34 4.88 -27.68
C ASP A 17 11.87 5.14 -26.24
N THR A 18 10.55 5.33 -26.07
CA THR A 18 9.95 5.50 -24.75
C THR A 18 10.12 4.24 -23.91
N VAL A 19 9.86 3.07 -24.50
CA VAL A 19 9.91 1.78 -23.84
C VAL A 19 11.34 1.37 -23.50
N ILE A 20 12.26 1.44 -24.46
CA ILE A 20 13.67 1.11 -24.25
C ILE A 20 14.27 2.02 -23.19
N GLY A 21 13.90 3.31 -23.17
CA GLY A 21 14.33 4.24 -22.13
C GLY A 21 13.87 3.86 -20.71
N ILE A 22 12.70 3.20 -20.56
CA ILE A 22 12.28 2.63 -19.27
C ILE A 22 13.15 1.43 -18.92
N VAL A 23 13.41 0.53 -19.87
CA VAL A 23 14.29 -0.63 -19.65
C VAL A 23 15.69 -0.17 -19.23
N ASP A 24 16.27 0.79 -19.95
CA ASP A 24 17.58 1.36 -19.64
C ASP A 24 17.68 1.94 -18.24
N ARG A 25 16.75 2.82 -17.87
CA ARG A 25 16.74 3.41 -16.52
C ARG A 25 16.51 2.37 -15.43
N SER A 26 15.85 1.26 -15.74
CA SER A 26 15.58 0.20 -14.77
C SER A 26 16.80 -0.71 -14.55
N GLU A 27 17.64 -0.90 -15.57
CA GLU A 27 18.70 -1.92 -15.64
C GLU A 27 18.18 -3.36 -15.37
N ALA A 28 16.88 -3.58 -15.58
CA ALA A 28 16.21 -4.84 -15.26
C ALA A 28 16.74 -6.02 -16.09
N ASP A 29 17.09 -5.79 -17.35
CA ASP A 29 17.75 -6.75 -18.23
C ASP A 29 19.11 -7.19 -17.66
N SER A 30 19.94 -6.22 -17.28
CA SER A 30 21.26 -6.48 -16.69
C SER A 30 21.17 -7.27 -15.38
N LEU A 31 20.18 -6.99 -14.54
CA LEU A 31 19.95 -7.74 -13.30
C LEU A 31 19.61 -9.21 -13.57
N ILE A 32 18.67 -9.47 -14.49
CA ILE A 32 18.29 -10.84 -14.87
C ILE A 32 19.51 -11.60 -15.41
N ASP A 33 20.25 -10.99 -16.33
CA ASP A 33 21.39 -11.62 -16.99
C ASP A 33 22.53 -11.89 -16.00
N CYS A 34 22.79 -10.96 -15.08
CA CYS A 34 23.77 -11.13 -14.00
C CYS A 34 23.39 -12.28 -13.06
N TRP A 35 22.15 -12.31 -12.55
CA TRP A 35 21.71 -13.37 -11.65
C TRP A 35 21.68 -14.74 -12.33
N HIS A 36 21.31 -14.79 -13.61
CA HIS A 36 21.38 -16.02 -14.39
C HIS A 36 22.82 -16.52 -14.56
N ALA A 37 23.75 -15.63 -14.90
CA ALA A 37 25.16 -15.98 -15.06
C ALA A 37 25.77 -16.54 -13.76
N LEU A 38 25.40 -15.96 -12.60
CA LEU A 38 25.86 -16.44 -11.29
C LEU A 38 25.36 -17.85 -10.95
N GLU A 39 24.15 -18.23 -11.38
CA GLU A 39 23.57 -19.55 -11.06
C GLU A 39 23.92 -20.65 -12.06
N ARG A 40 24.15 -20.31 -13.34
CA ARG A 40 24.43 -21.27 -14.41
C ARG A 40 25.76 -22.03 -14.22
N GLY A 41 26.72 -21.42 -13.52
CA GLY A 41 28.09 -21.96 -13.38
C GLY A 41 28.86 -22.03 -14.70
N ALA A 42 30.06 -22.60 -14.68
CA ALA A 42 30.89 -22.78 -15.88
C ALA A 42 30.47 -24.03 -16.68
N GLY A 43 30.21 -23.87 -17.98
CA GLY A 43 29.91 -24.98 -18.91
C GLY A 43 28.57 -24.86 -19.65
N GLY A 44 28.33 -25.73 -20.64
CA GLY A 44 27.09 -25.79 -21.43
C GLY A 44 27.32 -25.65 -22.94
N ARG A 45 26.49 -26.32 -23.74
CA ARG A 45 26.56 -26.23 -25.21
C ARG A 45 26.12 -24.84 -25.67
N PRO A 46 26.88 -24.16 -26.56
CA PRO A 46 26.44 -22.90 -27.12
C PRO A 46 25.09 -23.08 -27.84
N PRO A 47 24.13 -22.15 -27.65
CA PRO A 47 22.84 -22.24 -28.30
C PRO A 47 23.00 -22.25 -29.82
N SER A 48 22.12 -22.97 -30.52
CA SER A 48 22.05 -22.93 -31.98
C SER A 48 21.09 -21.83 -32.44
N GLY A 49 21.49 -21.08 -33.47
CA GLY A 49 20.77 -19.91 -33.98
C GLY A 49 21.08 -18.61 -33.22
N PHE A 50 20.33 -17.55 -33.50
CA PHE A 50 20.47 -16.28 -32.78
C PHE A 50 20.01 -16.43 -31.31
N VAL A 51 20.53 -15.55 -30.44
CA VAL A 51 20.31 -15.57 -28.99
C VAL A 51 19.28 -14.51 -28.62
N TYR A 52 18.27 -14.91 -27.85
CA TYR A 52 17.31 -13.99 -27.25
C TYR A 52 17.95 -13.23 -26.08
N THR A 53 17.53 -12.00 -25.85
CA THR A 53 18.02 -11.17 -24.73
C THR A 53 16.90 -10.84 -23.75
N SER A 54 17.23 -10.69 -22.47
CA SER A 54 16.27 -10.23 -21.46
C SER A 54 15.74 -8.83 -21.81
N ARG A 55 16.60 -7.99 -22.39
CA ARG A 55 16.27 -6.67 -22.92
C ARG A 55 15.16 -6.70 -23.97
N ALA A 56 15.24 -7.61 -24.94
CA ALA A 56 14.19 -7.77 -25.96
C ALA A 56 12.85 -8.21 -25.34
N VAL A 57 12.89 -9.13 -24.36
CA VAL A 57 11.69 -9.59 -23.65
C VAL A 57 11.02 -8.46 -22.87
N LEU A 58 11.77 -7.71 -22.07
CA LEU A 58 11.23 -6.59 -21.28
C LEU A 58 10.65 -5.50 -22.18
N THR A 59 11.35 -5.17 -23.27
CA THR A 59 10.91 -4.22 -24.30
C THR A 59 9.60 -4.68 -24.93
N ALA A 60 9.49 -5.95 -25.34
CA ALA A 60 8.28 -6.52 -25.91
C ALA A 60 7.09 -6.52 -24.93
N ILE A 61 7.31 -6.85 -23.65
CA ILE A 61 6.27 -6.80 -22.61
C ILE A 61 5.71 -5.38 -22.46
N LEU A 62 6.59 -4.37 -22.38
CA LEU A 62 6.18 -2.97 -22.27
C LEU A 62 5.45 -2.50 -23.54
N ILE A 63 5.93 -2.82 -24.74
CA ILE A 63 5.25 -2.50 -26.01
C ILE A 63 3.83 -3.08 -26.03
N LEU A 64 3.68 -4.37 -25.69
CA LEU A 64 2.37 -5.04 -25.62
C LEU A 64 1.44 -4.32 -24.64
N THR A 65 1.96 -3.92 -23.49
CA THR A 65 1.20 -3.22 -22.45
C THR A 65 0.78 -1.82 -22.88
N PHE A 66 1.66 -1.06 -23.56
CA PHE A 66 1.33 0.24 -24.15
C PHE A 66 0.22 0.13 -25.20
N HIS A 67 0.26 -0.94 -26.01
CA HIS A 67 -0.78 -1.29 -26.98
C HIS A 67 -2.02 -1.95 -26.36
N GLN A 68 -2.08 -2.10 -25.03
CA GLN A 68 -3.22 -2.69 -24.32
C GLN A 68 -3.52 -4.14 -24.76
N ARG A 69 -2.48 -4.88 -25.14
CA ARG A 69 -2.56 -6.28 -25.56
C ARG A 69 -2.21 -7.21 -24.41
N THR A 70 -2.88 -8.37 -24.37
CA THR A 70 -2.57 -9.43 -23.41
C THR A 70 -1.14 -9.91 -23.58
N VAL A 71 -0.36 -9.83 -22.49
CA VAL A 71 1.01 -10.33 -22.47
C VAL A 71 0.98 -11.85 -22.34
N THR A 72 1.36 -12.53 -23.41
CA THR A 72 1.55 -13.98 -23.46
C THR A 72 2.94 -14.29 -24.01
N ILE A 73 3.51 -15.45 -23.69
CA ILE A 73 4.82 -15.87 -24.23
C ILE A 73 4.82 -15.84 -25.76
N ARG A 74 3.69 -16.21 -26.36
CA ARG A 74 3.49 -16.15 -27.81
C ARG A 74 3.56 -14.71 -28.32
N GLN A 75 2.82 -13.80 -27.70
CA GLN A 75 2.77 -12.39 -28.11
C GLN A 75 4.12 -11.68 -27.90
N ILE A 76 4.85 -12.03 -26.84
CA ILE A 76 6.22 -11.54 -26.62
C ILE A 76 7.12 -11.94 -27.81
N LEU A 77 7.10 -13.23 -28.19
CA LEU A 77 7.90 -13.73 -29.30
C LEU A 77 7.51 -13.06 -30.64
N ALA A 78 6.20 -12.89 -30.90
CA ALA A 78 5.71 -12.20 -32.09
C ALA A 78 6.16 -10.73 -32.11
N THR A 79 6.11 -10.04 -30.97
CA THR A 79 6.52 -8.65 -30.85
C THR A 79 8.02 -8.46 -31.10
N ILE A 80 8.86 -9.41 -30.66
CA ILE A 80 10.29 -9.40 -30.99
C ILE A 80 10.50 -9.59 -32.50
N ALA A 81 9.70 -10.45 -33.15
CA ALA A 81 9.78 -10.66 -34.58
C ALA A 81 9.30 -9.44 -35.40
N ASP A 82 8.34 -8.67 -34.85
CA ASP A 82 7.79 -7.45 -35.44
C ASP A 82 8.74 -6.22 -35.30
N MET A 83 9.90 -6.35 -34.62
CA MET A 83 10.89 -5.28 -34.49
C MET A 83 11.73 -5.12 -35.77
N THR A 84 12.07 -3.87 -36.11
CA THR A 84 13.01 -3.55 -37.21
C THR A 84 14.45 -3.95 -36.86
N ASP A 85 15.33 -4.03 -37.85
CA ASP A 85 16.74 -4.37 -37.64
C ASP A 85 17.45 -3.40 -36.67
N GLU A 86 17.14 -2.11 -36.74
CA GLU A 86 17.66 -1.09 -35.82
C GLU A 86 17.17 -1.33 -34.38
N GLN A 87 15.88 -1.65 -34.22
CA GLN A 87 15.29 -1.98 -32.93
C GLN A 87 15.87 -3.28 -32.35
N LEU A 88 16.07 -4.31 -33.20
CA LEU A 88 16.73 -5.56 -32.83
C LEU A 88 18.17 -5.32 -32.37
N ALA A 89 18.92 -4.46 -33.08
CA ALA A 89 20.26 -4.06 -32.65
C ALA A 89 20.25 -3.37 -31.27
N ALA A 90 19.30 -2.46 -31.04
CA ALA A 90 19.16 -1.73 -29.77
C ALA A 90 18.80 -2.63 -28.57
N VAL A 91 18.19 -3.80 -28.80
CA VAL A 91 17.93 -4.81 -27.76
C VAL A 91 19.00 -5.90 -27.68
N GLY A 92 20.14 -5.74 -28.37
CA GLY A 92 21.26 -6.68 -28.33
C GLY A 92 21.08 -7.91 -29.23
N MET A 93 20.20 -7.83 -30.23
CA MET A 93 19.91 -8.89 -31.20
C MET A 93 20.33 -8.49 -32.62
N ALA A 94 21.40 -7.72 -32.77
CA ALA A 94 21.93 -7.28 -34.07
C ALA A 94 22.21 -8.49 -34.99
N GLY A 95 21.72 -8.44 -36.24
CA GLY A 95 21.89 -9.50 -37.23
C GLY A 95 21.06 -10.77 -36.95
N ALA A 96 20.13 -10.76 -36.00
CA ALA A 96 19.24 -11.89 -35.75
C ALA A 96 18.24 -12.06 -36.91
N ASN A 97 18.25 -13.23 -37.55
CA ASN A 97 17.21 -13.57 -38.54
C ASN A 97 15.93 -14.02 -37.82
N THR A 98 15.02 -13.08 -37.58
CA THR A 98 13.71 -13.33 -36.93
C THR A 98 12.66 -13.96 -37.86
N SER A 99 12.93 -14.11 -39.17
CA SER A 99 11.98 -14.73 -40.13
C SER A 99 11.58 -16.14 -39.70
N ALA A 100 12.52 -16.88 -39.08
CA ALA A 100 12.31 -18.22 -38.56
C ALA A 100 11.17 -18.31 -37.53
N ILE A 101 10.83 -17.20 -36.85
CA ILE A 101 9.70 -17.14 -35.93
C ILE A 101 8.37 -17.31 -36.69
N TYR A 102 8.26 -16.73 -37.90
CA TYR A 102 7.09 -16.90 -38.76
C TYR A 102 7.14 -18.21 -39.54
N ASP A 103 8.32 -18.60 -40.05
CA ASP A 103 8.49 -19.79 -40.89
C ASP A 103 8.37 -21.10 -40.10
N GLN A 104 8.86 -21.12 -38.85
CA GLN A 104 8.92 -22.31 -37.98
C GLN A 104 8.33 -22.03 -36.58
N PRO A 105 7.06 -21.61 -36.50
CA PRO A 105 6.45 -21.02 -35.30
C PRO A 105 6.51 -21.94 -34.07
N LYS A 106 6.26 -23.24 -34.26
CA LYS A 106 6.24 -24.23 -33.18
C LYS A 106 7.64 -24.47 -32.62
N ARG A 107 8.65 -24.58 -33.49
CA ARG A 107 10.04 -24.81 -33.11
C ARG A 107 10.58 -23.61 -32.34
N GLU A 108 10.38 -22.41 -32.88
CA GLU A 108 10.87 -21.18 -32.25
C GLU A 108 10.16 -20.87 -30.94
N TYR A 109 8.84 -21.09 -30.84
CA TYR A 109 8.14 -20.98 -29.57
C TYR A 109 8.73 -21.92 -28.50
N THR A 110 9.07 -23.16 -28.89
CA THR A 110 9.62 -24.15 -27.96
C THR A 110 11.04 -23.75 -27.51
N ARG A 111 11.88 -23.28 -28.45
CA ARG A 111 13.23 -22.77 -28.18
C ARG A 111 13.18 -21.55 -27.25
N PHE A 112 12.34 -20.57 -27.58
CA PHE A 112 12.15 -19.35 -26.81
C PHE A 112 11.60 -19.64 -25.41
N HIS A 113 10.55 -20.46 -25.28
CA HIS A 113 9.97 -20.82 -23.98
C HIS A 113 11.00 -21.52 -23.07
N ALA A 114 11.80 -22.43 -23.62
CA ALA A 114 12.84 -23.13 -22.87
C ALA A 114 13.97 -22.18 -22.43
N TRP A 115 14.39 -21.26 -23.31
CA TRP A 115 15.35 -20.21 -22.96
C TRP A 115 14.79 -19.30 -21.87
N LEU A 116 13.57 -18.79 -22.03
CA LEU A 116 12.90 -17.88 -21.11
C LEU A 116 12.75 -18.50 -19.72
N THR A 117 12.35 -19.77 -19.67
CA THR A 117 12.21 -20.49 -18.38
C THR A 117 13.54 -20.56 -17.64
N ARG A 118 14.65 -20.87 -18.33
CA ARG A 118 15.98 -20.92 -17.70
C ARG A 118 16.51 -19.55 -17.31
N GLN A 119 16.29 -18.55 -18.17
CA GLN A 119 16.78 -17.19 -17.95
C GLN A 119 16.15 -16.57 -16.69
N PHE A 120 14.87 -16.85 -16.44
CA PHE A 120 14.12 -16.29 -15.31
C PHE A 120 14.08 -17.17 -14.06
N THR A 121 14.69 -18.36 -14.06
CA THR A 121 14.82 -19.21 -12.86
C THR A 121 15.37 -18.45 -11.63
N PRO A 122 16.41 -17.60 -11.74
CA PRO A 122 17.00 -16.91 -10.57
C PRO A 122 16.06 -15.94 -9.86
N VAL A 123 14.94 -15.61 -10.48
CA VAL A 123 13.90 -14.69 -9.98
C VAL A 123 12.55 -15.38 -9.84
N ASP A 124 12.45 -16.70 -9.99
CA ASP A 124 11.22 -17.48 -9.79
C ASP A 124 11.22 -18.15 -8.40
N PRO A 125 10.44 -17.64 -7.42
CA PRO A 125 10.35 -18.24 -6.08
C PRO A 125 9.78 -19.66 -6.07
N HIS A 126 9.19 -20.08 -7.19
CA HIS A 126 8.53 -21.36 -7.35
C HIS A 126 9.06 -22.14 -8.55
N ALA A 127 10.34 -21.93 -8.92
CA ALA A 127 10.99 -22.63 -10.03
C ALA A 127 10.89 -24.16 -9.92
N ASP A 128 11.01 -24.68 -8.69
CA ASP A 128 10.91 -26.09 -8.31
C ASP A 128 9.49 -26.66 -8.44
N LEU A 129 8.46 -25.81 -8.39
CA LEU A 129 7.07 -26.24 -8.47
C LEU A 129 6.56 -26.26 -9.92
N PRO A 130 5.63 -27.17 -10.26
CA PRO A 130 5.09 -27.23 -11.60
C PRO A 130 4.09 -26.10 -11.86
N ALA A 131 4.23 -25.39 -12.98
CA ALA A 131 3.30 -24.35 -13.43
C ALA A 131 2.06 -24.92 -14.15
N GLN A 132 1.39 -25.89 -13.51
CA GLN A 132 0.17 -26.55 -13.99
C GLN A 132 -0.82 -26.77 -12.86
N ARG A 133 -2.04 -27.19 -13.19
CA ARG A 133 -3.04 -27.54 -12.16
C ARG A 133 -2.65 -28.87 -11.52
N ILE A 134 -2.54 -28.87 -10.20
CA ILE A 134 -2.36 -30.05 -9.35
C ILE A 134 -3.35 -29.96 -8.18
N SER A 135 -3.57 -31.06 -7.46
CA SER A 135 -4.39 -31.03 -6.25
C SER A 135 -3.71 -30.21 -5.15
N ASN A 136 -4.51 -29.64 -4.25
CA ASN A 136 -3.98 -28.95 -3.08
C ASN A 136 -3.17 -29.90 -2.18
N LYS A 137 -3.58 -31.18 -2.10
CA LYS A 137 -2.81 -32.22 -1.41
C LYS A 137 -1.40 -32.36 -1.96
N GLU A 138 -1.29 -32.48 -3.29
CA GLU A 138 0.01 -32.63 -3.95
C GLU A 138 0.87 -31.37 -3.82
N HIS A 139 0.26 -30.19 -3.93
CA HIS A 139 0.97 -28.94 -3.73
C HIS A 139 1.54 -28.79 -2.31
N LYS A 140 0.74 -29.13 -1.28
CA LYS A 140 1.19 -29.14 0.12
C LYS A 140 2.33 -30.14 0.34
N ARG A 141 2.25 -31.33 -0.28
CA ARG A 141 3.33 -32.33 -0.24
C ARG A 141 4.62 -31.77 -0.83
N LEU A 142 4.58 -31.20 -2.04
CA LEU A 142 5.76 -30.61 -2.69
C LEU A 142 6.39 -29.48 -1.86
N LEU A 143 5.57 -28.63 -1.22
CA LEU A 143 6.07 -27.59 -0.31
C LEU A 143 6.67 -28.16 0.98
N GLY A 144 6.08 -29.23 1.52
CA GLY A 144 6.59 -29.92 2.70
C GLY A 144 7.89 -30.68 2.45
N ASP A 145 8.08 -31.16 1.22
CA ASP A 145 9.28 -31.89 0.78
C ASP A 145 10.45 -30.94 0.40
N ARG A 146 10.25 -29.61 0.47
CA ARG A 146 11.31 -28.64 0.16
C ARG A 146 12.48 -28.75 1.13
N THR A 147 13.69 -28.89 0.59
CA THR A 147 14.92 -28.82 1.40
C THR A 147 15.19 -27.40 1.88
N ALA A 148 16.08 -27.24 2.87
CA ALA A 148 16.49 -25.92 3.36
C ALA A 148 17.11 -25.06 2.23
N GLU A 149 17.88 -25.68 1.34
CA GLU A 149 18.49 -25.01 0.18
C GLU A 149 17.42 -24.49 -0.79
N GLN A 150 16.34 -25.25 -1.00
CA GLN A 150 15.22 -24.84 -1.85
C GLN A 150 14.43 -23.69 -1.22
N TRP A 151 14.23 -23.71 0.11
CA TRP A 151 13.63 -22.58 0.82
C TRP A 151 14.46 -21.31 0.69
N HIS A 152 15.77 -21.39 0.93
CA HIS A 152 16.66 -20.24 0.77
C HIS A 152 16.75 -19.76 -0.69
N ALA A 153 16.70 -20.67 -1.67
CA ALA A 153 16.67 -20.28 -3.08
C ALA A 153 15.36 -19.54 -3.42
N ALA A 154 14.21 -20.01 -2.92
CA ALA A 154 12.93 -19.36 -3.12
C ALA A 154 12.88 -17.96 -2.48
N GLU A 155 13.41 -17.80 -1.26
CA GLU A 155 13.50 -16.50 -0.58
C GLU A 155 14.37 -15.51 -1.37
N ARG A 156 15.57 -15.93 -1.79
CA ARG A 156 16.46 -15.10 -2.62
C ARG A 156 15.81 -14.72 -3.96
N ALA A 157 15.15 -15.67 -4.62
CA ALA A 157 14.44 -15.40 -5.87
C ALA A 157 13.28 -14.42 -5.67
N GLY A 158 12.54 -14.52 -4.56
CA GLY A 158 11.51 -13.55 -4.18
C GLY A 158 12.07 -12.15 -3.95
N GLU A 159 13.18 -12.04 -3.24
CA GLU A 159 13.86 -10.76 -3.03
C GLU A 159 14.33 -10.14 -4.35
N ARG A 160 14.95 -10.94 -5.22
CA ARG A 160 15.40 -10.48 -6.55
C ARG A 160 14.23 -10.06 -7.43
N LEU A 161 13.12 -10.81 -7.41
CA LEU A 161 11.92 -10.45 -8.16
C LEU A 161 11.35 -9.12 -7.66
N SER A 162 11.31 -8.92 -6.35
CA SER A 162 10.90 -7.65 -5.71
C SER A 162 11.76 -6.48 -6.18
N ILE A 163 13.09 -6.63 -6.19
CA ILE A 163 14.03 -5.63 -6.71
C ILE A 163 13.71 -5.34 -8.18
N LEU A 164 13.63 -6.39 -9.00
CA LEU A 164 13.41 -6.30 -10.44
C LEU A 164 12.15 -5.51 -10.80
N ILE A 165 11.00 -5.88 -10.22
CA ILE A 165 9.73 -5.22 -10.53
C ILE A 165 9.70 -3.77 -10.06
N ASN A 166 10.30 -3.47 -8.91
CA ASN A 166 10.33 -2.11 -8.39
C ASN A 166 11.34 -1.22 -9.13
N ARG A 167 12.40 -1.77 -9.72
CA ARG A 167 13.29 -1.04 -10.64
C ARG A 167 12.57 -0.62 -11.92
N ILE A 168 11.70 -1.48 -12.46
CA ILE A 168 10.83 -1.12 -13.61
C ILE A 168 9.85 -0.01 -13.22
N VAL A 169 9.19 -0.12 -12.06
CA VAL A 169 8.30 0.93 -11.55
C VAL A 169 9.06 2.24 -11.36
N ALA A 170 10.22 2.21 -10.72
CA ALA A 170 11.05 3.38 -10.48
C ALA A 170 11.47 4.08 -11.77
N ALA A 171 11.86 3.32 -12.79
CA ALA A 171 12.26 3.85 -14.10
C ALA A 171 11.13 4.56 -14.87
N SER A 172 9.86 4.34 -14.48
CA SER A 172 8.71 5.02 -15.07
C SER A 172 8.39 6.39 -14.45
N VAL A 173 8.98 6.72 -13.30
CA VAL A 173 8.77 7.99 -12.59
C VAL A 173 9.79 9.02 -13.10
N TRP A 174 9.32 10.15 -13.64
CA TRP A 174 10.19 11.17 -14.23
C TRP A 174 10.91 12.00 -13.18
N GLU A 175 10.15 12.50 -12.20
CA GLU A 175 10.67 13.31 -11.11
C GLU A 175 10.59 12.56 -9.78
N LYS A 176 11.75 12.33 -9.16
CA LYS A 176 11.86 11.58 -7.90
C LYS A 176 11.35 12.38 -6.70
N ARG A 177 11.57 13.71 -6.70
CA ARG A 177 11.25 14.61 -5.60
C ARG A 177 10.54 15.88 -6.10
N PRO A 178 9.32 15.76 -6.64
CA PRO A 178 8.56 16.92 -7.12
C PRO A 178 8.24 17.90 -5.99
N GLN A 179 8.19 19.19 -6.33
CA GLN A 179 7.76 20.23 -5.40
C GLN A 179 6.34 19.95 -4.89
N GLY A 180 6.10 20.17 -3.59
CA GLY A 180 4.82 19.83 -2.95
C GLY A 180 4.71 18.39 -2.47
N CYS A 181 5.72 17.54 -2.70
CA CYS A 181 5.83 16.22 -2.09
C CYS A 181 6.52 16.30 -0.72
N ARG A 182 5.78 15.98 0.35
CA ARG A 182 6.33 15.78 1.72
C ARG A 182 6.66 14.31 2.02
N GLY A 183 6.31 13.44 1.08
CA GLY A 183 6.32 11.99 1.22
C GLY A 183 5.06 11.40 1.82
N ASP A 184 3.95 12.11 1.68
CA ASP A 184 2.62 11.56 1.97
C ASP A 184 2.27 10.50 0.91
N LEU A 185 1.72 9.38 1.37
CA LEU A 185 1.47 8.19 0.56
C LEU A 185 0.05 7.68 0.75
N VAL A 186 -0.43 6.94 -0.25
CA VAL A 186 -1.67 6.17 -0.17
C VAL A 186 -1.37 4.74 -0.60
N THR A 187 -1.94 3.78 0.10
CA THR A 187 -1.75 2.35 -0.17
C THR A 187 -3.08 1.63 -0.24
N ASP A 188 -3.15 0.66 -1.15
CA ASP A 188 -4.25 -0.29 -1.22
C ASP A 188 -3.77 -1.54 -1.97
N GLU A 189 -4.58 -2.61 -1.94
CA GLU A 189 -4.30 -3.88 -2.61
C GLU A 189 -5.37 -4.19 -3.67
N SER A 190 -4.92 -4.50 -4.89
CA SER A 190 -5.80 -4.95 -5.97
C SER A 190 -5.61 -6.44 -6.28
N THR A 191 -6.71 -7.18 -6.36
CA THR A 191 -6.68 -8.60 -6.74
C THR A 191 -6.70 -8.78 -8.26
N PHE A 192 -5.81 -9.60 -8.80
CA PHE A 192 -5.80 -10.02 -10.21
C PHE A 192 -6.10 -11.52 -10.33
N ASP A 193 -7.07 -11.87 -11.17
CA ASP A 193 -7.49 -13.25 -11.38
C ASP A 193 -6.52 -13.99 -12.30
N LEU A 194 -6.03 -15.14 -11.84
CA LEU A 194 -5.20 -16.08 -12.61
C LEU A 194 -6.03 -17.25 -13.13
N ALA A 195 -7.11 -17.59 -12.44
CA ALA A 195 -8.14 -18.50 -12.91
C ALA A 195 -9.49 -18.12 -12.29
N ARG A 196 -10.54 -18.14 -13.12
CA ARG A 196 -11.92 -17.97 -12.66
C ARG A 196 -12.37 -19.23 -11.92
N HIS A 197 -13.32 -19.07 -10.99
CA HIS A 197 -13.92 -20.20 -10.29
C HIS A 197 -14.54 -21.17 -11.31
N MET A 198 -14.03 -22.40 -11.34
CA MET A 198 -14.50 -23.48 -12.20
C MET A 198 -14.72 -24.73 -11.37
N TYR A 199 -15.55 -25.66 -11.88
CA TYR A 199 -15.79 -26.94 -11.22
C TYR A 199 -14.47 -27.65 -10.94
N GLY A 200 -14.19 -27.96 -9.68
CA GLY A 200 -12.96 -28.62 -9.23
C GLY A 200 -11.86 -27.71 -8.66
N LEU A 201 -11.91 -26.38 -8.84
CA LEU A 201 -11.03 -25.46 -8.11
C LEU A 201 -11.54 -25.25 -6.68
N GLY A 202 -10.63 -25.12 -5.71
CA GLY A 202 -11.03 -24.87 -4.32
C GLY A 202 -9.87 -24.91 -3.33
N VAL A 203 -10.21 -24.94 -2.04
CA VAL A 203 -9.25 -24.91 -0.91
C VAL A 203 -9.00 -26.28 -0.26
N LYS A 204 -9.90 -27.25 -0.49
CA LYS A 204 -9.80 -28.60 0.08
C LYS A 204 -8.74 -29.44 -0.64
N ASP A 205 -8.21 -30.44 0.03
CA ASP A 205 -7.13 -31.29 -0.46
C ASP A 205 -7.46 -32.04 -1.77
N ASP A 206 -8.71 -32.45 -1.94
CA ASP A 206 -9.25 -33.10 -3.15
C ASP A 206 -9.48 -32.13 -4.31
N LYS A 207 -9.42 -30.82 -4.05
CA LYS A 207 -9.61 -29.78 -5.07
C LYS A 207 -8.30 -29.40 -5.73
N LEU A 208 -8.41 -28.88 -6.94
CA LEU A 208 -7.29 -28.38 -7.73
C LEU A 208 -6.96 -26.93 -7.33
N ARG A 209 -5.68 -26.59 -7.36
CA ARG A 209 -5.23 -25.19 -7.38
C ARG A 209 -5.20 -24.63 -8.81
N GLY A 210 -5.07 -23.32 -8.94
CA GLY A 210 -4.74 -22.67 -10.21
C GLY A 210 -3.35 -23.08 -10.72
N ALA A 211 -3.07 -22.85 -12.01
CA ALA A 211 -1.83 -23.32 -12.63
C ALA A 211 -0.57 -22.60 -12.10
N THR A 212 -0.72 -21.35 -11.66
CA THR A 212 0.37 -20.54 -11.10
C THR A 212 0.65 -20.91 -9.64
N PRO A 213 1.88 -21.36 -9.30
CA PRO A 213 2.20 -21.77 -7.93
C PRO A 213 2.06 -20.65 -6.89
N GLY A 214 2.51 -19.42 -7.20
CA GLY A 214 2.47 -18.29 -6.26
C GLY A 214 1.08 -17.69 -6.00
N GLY A 215 0.05 -18.08 -6.76
CA GLY A 215 -1.31 -17.59 -6.55
C GLY A 215 -2.00 -18.27 -5.35
N SER A 216 -3.15 -17.73 -4.96
CA SER A 216 -3.97 -18.31 -3.88
C SER A 216 -5.46 -18.29 -4.21
N PRO A 217 -6.25 -19.26 -3.69
CA PRO A 217 -7.70 -19.16 -3.73
C PRO A 217 -8.16 -17.96 -2.89
N TYR A 218 -9.22 -17.30 -3.33
CA TYR A 218 -9.86 -16.24 -2.56
C TYR A 218 -11.38 -16.19 -2.80
N ALA A 219 -12.10 -15.66 -1.83
CA ALA A 219 -13.52 -15.32 -1.91
C ALA A 219 -13.77 -13.93 -1.33
N ARG A 220 -14.73 -13.20 -1.90
CA ARG A 220 -15.18 -11.89 -1.45
C ARG A 220 -16.67 -11.92 -1.10
N GLY A 221 -17.02 -11.35 0.05
CA GLY A 221 -18.39 -11.13 0.50
C GLY A 221 -19.04 -9.89 -0.12
N GLN A 222 -20.30 -9.63 0.24
CA GLN A 222 -21.00 -8.38 -0.11
C GLN A 222 -20.42 -7.14 0.60
N ASP A 223 -19.80 -7.34 1.74
CA ASP A 223 -19.07 -6.34 2.53
C ASP A 223 -17.63 -6.10 2.02
N ASN A 224 -17.27 -6.67 0.87
CA ASN A 224 -15.91 -6.71 0.33
C ASN A 224 -14.87 -7.40 1.24
N ALA A 225 -15.27 -8.12 2.28
CA ALA A 225 -14.35 -8.91 3.09
C ALA A 225 -13.72 -10.02 2.25
N VAL A 226 -12.40 -10.20 2.36
CA VAL A 226 -11.62 -11.17 1.59
C VAL A 226 -11.27 -12.38 2.46
N SER A 227 -11.63 -13.58 2.01
CA SER A 227 -11.23 -14.86 2.61
C SER A 227 -10.30 -15.63 1.69
N THR A 228 -9.23 -16.19 2.24
CA THR A 228 -8.22 -17.01 1.53
C THR A 228 -8.34 -18.50 1.85
N GLY A 229 -9.38 -18.91 2.58
CA GLY A 229 -9.66 -20.32 2.91
C GLY A 229 -8.82 -20.93 4.04
N SER A 230 -7.86 -20.19 4.62
CA SER A 230 -7.10 -20.61 5.81
C SER A 230 -7.84 -20.32 7.13
N GLU A 231 -8.80 -19.39 7.10
CA GLU A 231 -9.69 -19.10 8.22
C GLU A 231 -11.15 -19.12 7.72
N PRO A 232 -12.09 -19.71 8.47
CA PRO A 232 -13.50 -19.48 8.25
C PRO A 232 -13.78 -18.03 8.62
N LEU A 233 -13.61 -17.10 7.68
CA LEU A 233 -14.38 -15.88 7.76
C LEU A 233 -15.84 -16.30 7.70
N ALA A 234 -16.57 -15.98 8.75
CA ALA A 234 -18.01 -15.85 8.71
C ALA A 234 -18.32 -14.79 7.63
N LEU A 235 -18.30 -15.21 6.36
CA LEU A 235 -18.90 -14.46 5.27
C LEU A 235 -20.38 -14.42 5.64
N ASN A 236 -20.75 -13.42 6.43
CA ASN A 236 -22.12 -13.11 6.79
C ASN A 236 -22.79 -12.58 5.52
N GLY A 237 -23.09 -13.47 4.57
CA GLY A 237 -23.73 -13.10 3.31
C GLY A 237 -23.28 -13.91 2.09
N LYS A 238 -23.84 -13.53 0.94
CA LYS A 238 -23.61 -14.16 -0.36
C LYS A 238 -22.20 -13.84 -0.86
N ILE A 239 -21.46 -14.86 -1.29
CA ILE A 239 -20.20 -14.67 -2.03
C ILE A 239 -20.49 -13.93 -3.32
N THR A 240 -19.87 -12.78 -3.51
CA THR A 240 -20.02 -11.94 -4.71
C THR A 240 -18.97 -12.25 -5.76
N LYS A 241 -17.76 -12.65 -5.32
CA LYS A 241 -16.65 -13.02 -6.21
C LYS A 241 -15.79 -14.08 -5.56
N SER A 242 -15.32 -15.06 -6.33
CA SER A 242 -14.30 -16.01 -5.90
C SER A 242 -13.44 -16.45 -7.07
N GLY A 243 -12.23 -16.91 -6.78
CA GLY A 243 -11.29 -17.32 -7.82
C GLY A 243 -9.94 -17.74 -7.26
N TYR A 244 -8.96 -17.82 -8.15
CA TYR A 244 -7.56 -18.03 -7.82
C TYR A 244 -6.76 -16.86 -8.38
N GLY A 245 -6.02 -16.14 -7.54
CA GLY A 245 -5.43 -14.86 -7.93
C GLY A 245 -4.21 -14.47 -7.12
N LEU A 246 -3.72 -13.25 -7.40
CA LEU A 246 -2.63 -12.58 -6.70
C LEU A 246 -3.11 -11.20 -6.21
N GLY A 247 -2.55 -10.75 -5.09
CA GLY A 247 -2.67 -9.38 -4.61
C GLY A 247 -1.52 -8.53 -5.15
N LEU A 248 -1.84 -7.34 -5.66
CA LEU A 248 -0.88 -6.28 -5.97
C LEU A 248 -1.07 -5.17 -4.92
N THR A 249 -0.16 -5.08 -3.96
CA THR A 249 -0.09 -3.93 -3.06
C THR A 249 0.67 -2.81 -3.77
N ALA A 250 0.09 -1.62 -3.86
CA ALA A 250 0.71 -0.48 -4.55
C ALA A 250 0.78 0.75 -3.66
N LEU A 251 1.94 1.39 -3.62
CA LEU A 251 2.17 2.66 -2.96
C LEU A 251 2.09 3.79 -3.97
N THR A 252 1.11 4.66 -3.80
CA THR A 252 0.91 5.86 -4.61
C THR A 252 1.41 7.08 -3.87
N ARG A 253 2.28 7.86 -4.52
CA ARG A 253 2.74 9.16 -4.02
C ARG A 253 1.64 10.21 -4.21
N VAL A 254 1.41 11.05 -3.21
CA VAL A 254 0.48 12.18 -3.30
C VAL A 254 1.14 13.46 -2.81
N GLY A 255 0.52 14.61 -3.13
CA GLY A 255 0.97 15.90 -2.65
C GLY A 255 0.69 16.08 -1.16
N GLU A 256 1.09 17.22 -0.63
CA GLU A 256 0.84 17.59 0.75
C GLU A 256 -0.66 17.68 1.10
N PRO A 257 -1.05 17.68 2.38
CA PRO A 257 -2.43 17.36 2.78
C PRO A 257 -3.52 18.30 2.26
N HIS A 258 -3.17 19.54 1.96
CA HIS A 258 -4.09 20.54 1.42
C HIS A 258 -3.99 20.66 -0.12
N GLN A 259 -3.01 20.01 -0.74
CA GLN A 259 -2.78 20.01 -2.18
C GLN A 259 -2.39 18.61 -2.67
N LEU A 260 -3.30 17.65 -2.53
CA LEU A 260 -3.07 16.26 -2.92
C LEU A 260 -2.66 16.11 -4.39
N HIS A 261 -3.10 17.03 -5.26
CA HIS A 261 -2.79 17.03 -6.68
C HIS A 261 -1.68 18.02 -7.05
N ALA A 262 -0.89 18.55 -6.10
CA ALA A 262 0.31 19.34 -6.41
C ALA A 262 1.41 18.52 -7.08
N VAL A 263 1.30 17.19 -7.06
CA VAL A 263 2.22 16.26 -7.72
C VAL A 263 1.42 15.21 -8.49
N PRO A 264 1.99 14.61 -9.56
CA PRO A 264 1.31 13.52 -10.26
C PRO A 264 1.16 12.31 -9.33
N PRO A 265 -0.05 11.73 -9.18
CA PRO A 265 -0.29 10.60 -8.31
C PRO A 265 0.20 9.30 -8.95
N VAL A 266 1.51 9.08 -8.91
CA VAL A 266 2.19 7.91 -9.49
C VAL A 266 2.42 6.82 -8.45
N VAL A 267 2.40 5.57 -8.90
CA VAL A 267 2.81 4.43 -8.09
C VAL A 267 4.33 4.39 -8.00
N ILE A 268 4.88 4.40 -6.79
CA ILE A 268 6.33 4.48 -6.55
C ILE A 268 6.93 3.19 -5.99
N GLY A 269 6.08 2.22 -5.65
CA GLY A 269 6.50 0.91 -5.16
C GLY A 269 5.35 -0.08 -5.21
N ILE A 270 5.66 -1.35 -5.44
CA ILE A 270 4.70 -2.45 -5.50
C ILE A 270 5.23 -3.69 -4.79
N SER A 271 4.30 -4.53 -4.34
CA SER A 271 4.56 -5.92 -3.94
C SER A 271 3.49 -6.81 -4.56
N VAL A 272 3.92 -7.98 -5.05
CA VAL A 272 3.05 -8.98 -5.65
C VAL A 272 3.09 -10.22 -4.77
N GLY A 273 1.94 -10.67 -4.31
CA GLY A 273 1.86 -11.83 -3.43
C GLY A 273 0.48 -12.45 -3.40
N LYS A 274 0.20 -13.20 -2.33
CA LYS A 274 -1.12 -13.80 -2.11
C LYS A 274 -2.18 -12.71 -1.94
N VAL A 275 -3.42 -13.02 -2.31
CA VAL A 275 -4.54 -12.10 -2.14
C VAL A 275 -4.83 -11.92 -0.66
N THR A 276 -4.99 -10.68 -0.20
CA THR A 276 -5.34 -10.35 1.18
C THR A 276 -6.41 -9.25 1.23
N SER A 277 -6.85 -8.88 2.44
CA SER A 277 -7.65 -7.68 2.68
C SER A 277 -6.81 -6.40 2.88
N GLY A 278 -5.49 -6.50 2.77
CA GLY A 278 -4.49 -5.46 3.05
C GLY A 278 -3.22 -6.09 3.61
N SER A 279 -2.18 -6.21 2.76
CA SER A 279 -0.92 -6.87 3.12
C SER A 279 0.05 -5.88 3.78
N VAL A 280 0.24 -5.97 5.10
CA VAL A 280 1.23 -5.14 5.83
C VAL A 280 2.65 -5.47 5.39
N GLU A 281 2.93 -6.75 5.14
CA GLU A 281 4.21 -7.23 4.61
C GLU A 281 4.47 -6.66 3.21
N GLY A 282 3.48 -6.76 2.30
CA GLY A 282 3.60 -6.23 0.95
C GLY A 282 3.71 -4.70 0.92
N LEU A 283 3.04 -4.00 1.83
CA LEU A 283 3.21 -2.56 2.02
C LEU A 283 4.64 -2.21 2.44
N PHE A 284 5.18 -2.94 3.40
CA PHE A 284 6.52 -2.68 3.92
C PHE A 284 7.60 -2.99 2.88
N GLU A 285 7.42 -4.06 2.12
CA GLU A 285 8.27 -4.40 0.99
C GLU A 285 8.25 -3.28 -0.07
N ALA A 286 7.05 -2.88 -0.53
CA ALA A 286 6.90 -1.79 -1.49
C ALA A 286 7.51 -0.47 -0.98
N LEU A 287 7.37 -0.17 0.33
CA LEU A 287 7.92 1.04 0.93
C LEU A 287 9.44 0.99 1.00
N THR A 288 10.00 -0.17 1.36
CA THR A 288 11.44 -0.40 1.39
C THR A 288 12.03 -0.19 -0.01
N ARG A 289 11.42 -0.79 -1.05
CA ARG A 289 11.86 -0.58 -2.43
C ARG A 289 11.69 0.86 -2.90
N ALA A 290 10.62 1.55 -2.51
CA ALA A 290 10.45 2.97 -2.82
C ALA A 290 11.50 3.86 -2.14
N LYS A 291 11.95 3.52 -0.93
CA LYS A 291 13.04 4.20 -0.23
C LYS A 291 14.39 3.95 -0.91
N GLU A 292 14.70 2.70 -1.25
CA GLU A 292 15.94 2.33 -1.96
C GLU A 292 16.06 3.05 -3.33
N ASN A 293 14.93 3.28 -4.00
CA ASN A 293 14.89 4.00 -5.28
C ASN A 293 14.78 5.55 -5.13
N ASP A 294 14.77 6.07 -3.90
CA ASP A 294 14.62 7.49 -3.56
C ASP A 294 13.33 8.15 -4.09
N LEU A 295 12.20 7.43 -4.05
CA LEU A 295 10.92 7.89 -4.62
C LEU A 295 9.93 8.39 -3.59
N THR A 296 10.21 8.20 -2.30
CA THR A 296 9.29 8.61 -1.24
C THR A 296 9.18 10.12 -1.08
N GLY A 297 10.13 10.92 -1.59
CA GLY A 297 10.09 12.38 -1.47
C GLY A 297 10.10 12.90 -0.03
N ARG A 298 10.50 12.07 0.94
CA ARG A 298 10.57 12.46 2.36
C ARG A 298 11.72 13.43 2.59
N SER A 299 11.49 14.40 3.46
CA SER A 299 12.57 15.25 3.97
C SER A 299 13.58 14.40 4.74
N PRO A 300 14.90 14.58 4.52
CA PRO A 300 15.93 13.89 5.29
C PRO A 300 16.06 14.42 6.73
N SER A 301 15.42 15.54 7.04
CA SER A 301 15.49 16.15 8.38
C SER A 301 14.77 15.27 9.41
N SER A 302 15.48 14.89 10.47
CA SER A 302 14.89 14.17 11.61
C SER A 302 13.78 14.97 12.32
N ARG A 303 13.76 16.30 12.15
CA ARG A 303 12.74 17.21 12.70
C ARG A 303 11.50 17.34 11.81
N ALA A 304 11.55 16.88 10.55
CA ALA A 304 10.40 16.95 9.66
C ALA A 304 9.21 16.16 10.25
N ALA A 305 8.00 16.72 10.13
CA ALA A 305 6.78 16.03 10.56
C ALA A 305 6.67 14.66 9.88
N TRP A 306 6.12 13.68 10.59
CA TRP A 306 5.86 12.37 9.99
C TRP A 306 4.87 12.53 8.84
N PRO A 307 5.22 12.08 7.62
CA PRO A 307 4.29 12.12 6.50
C PRO A 307 3.08 11.23 6.76
N PHE A 308 2.01 11.49 6.04
CA PHE A 308 0.78 10.71 6.13
C PHE A 308 0.85 9.45 5.27
N LEU A 309 0.25 8.36 5.77
CA LEU A 309 0.04 7.14 5.01
C LEU A 309 -1.44 6.76 5.09
N THR A 310 -2.18 6.97 4.00
CA THR A 310 -3.61 6.69 3.96
C THR A 310 -3.86 5.24 3.56
N VAL A 311 -4.66 4.51 4.34
CA VAL A 311 -4.90 3.06 4.16
C VAL A 311 -6.38 2.67 4.28
N ASP A 312 -6.78 1.55 3.69
CA ASP A 312 -8.06 0.92 4.02
C ASP A 312 -8.05 0.27 5.43
N MET A 313 -9.22 0.07 6.01
CA MET A 313 -9.44 -0.56 7.32
C MET A 313 -8.83 -1.97 7.41
N GLY A 314 -8.67 -2.67 6.28
CA GLY A 314 -8.08 -4.01 6.21
C GLY A 314 -6.63 -4.09 6.70
N TYR A 315 -5.89 -2.97 6.69
CA TYR A 315 -4.55 -2.87 7.26
C TYR A 315 -4.58 -2.71 8.78
N ASN A 316 -5.45 -1.82 9.28
CA ASN A 316 -5.55 -1.46 10.69
C ASN A 316 -5.91 -2.66 11.59
N VAL A 317 -6.64 -3.64 11.06
CA VAL A 317 -7.00 -4.84 11.82
C VAL A 317 -5.81 -5.77 12.09
N LYS A 318 -4.68 -5.62 11.39
CA LYS A 318 -3.50 -6.48 11.55
C LYS A 318 -2.70 -6.08 12.79
N ARG A 319 -2.25 -7.07 13.57
CA ARG A 319 -1.58 -6.85 14.87
C ARG A 319 -0.32 -5.98 14.77
N THR A 320 0.47 -6.19 13.72
CA THR A 320 1.77 -5.50 13.49
C THR A 320 1.62 -4.10 12.91
N TRP A 321 0.40 -3.64 12.60
CA TRP A 321 0.17 -2.38 11.88
C TRP A 321 0.73 -1.16 12.61
N ALA A 322 0.31 -0.94 13.86
CA ALA A 322 0.67 0.24 14.63
C ALA A 322 2.18 0.34 14.86
N GLU A 323 2.81 -0.78 15.23
CA GLU A 323 4.26 -0.86 15.44
C GLU A 323 5.03 -0.56 14.15
N THR A 324 4.55 -1.07 13.01
CA THR A 324 5.15 -0.80 11.69
C THR A 324 5.08 0.69 11.37
N MET A 325 3.95 1.35 11.61
CA MET A 325 3.82 2.80 11.35
C MET A 325 4.75 3.65 12.21
N ILE A 326 4.94 3.26 13.48
CA ILE A 326 5.89 3.92 14.39
C ILE A 326 7.33 3.72 13.91
N ARG A 327 7.70 2.48 13.58
CA ARG A 327 9.05 2.14 13.06
C ARG A 327 9.36 2.88 11.77
N GLU A 328 8.41 2.90 10.85
CA GLU A 328 8.55 3.58 9.55
C GLU A 328 8.34 5.10 9.64
N GLN A 329 7.98 5.61 10.81
CA GLN A 329 7.73 7.02 11.09
C GLN A 329 6.70 7.65 10.14
N TYR A 330 5.57 6.96 9.97
CA TYR A 330 4.40 7.46 9.25
C TYR A 330 3.25 7.72 10.22
N ALA A 331 2.57 8.83 10.04
CA ALA A 331 1.31 9.09 10.70
C ALA A 331 0.18 8.55 9.83
N TYR A 332 -0.25 7.31 10.07
CA TYR A 332 -1.29 6.72 9.23
C TYR A 332 -2.63 7.43 9.38
N VAL A 333 -3.42 7.43 8.32
CA VAL A 333 -4.79 7.96 8.28
C VAL A 333 -5.72 6.85 7.82
N GLY A 334 -6.67 6.48 8.68
CA GLY A 334 -7.56 5.35 8.43
C GLY A 334 -8.81 5.36 9.28
N ARG A 335 -9.72 4.43 8.97
CA ARG A 335 -10.94 4.20 9.76
C ARG A 335 -10.79 2.93 10.61
N TYR A 336 -11.61 2.84 11.66
CA TYR A 336 -11.74 1.64 12.47
C TYR A 336 -13.01 0.87 12.06
N PRO A 337 -13.00 -0.47 12.15
CA PRO A 337 -14.22 -1.25 12.02
C PRO A 337 -15.28 -0.83 13.05
N SER A 338 -16.56 -0.87 12.66
CA SER A 338 -17.67 -0.42 13.50
C SER A 338 -17.82 -1.20 14.82
N HIS A 339 -17.38 -2.46 14.87
CA HIS A 339 -17.47 -3.32 16.05
C HIS A 339 -16.31 -3.12 17.04
N TRP A 340 -15.33 -2.27 16.74
CA TRP A 340 -14.21 -2.03 17.65
C TRP A 340 -14.61 -1.12 18.80
N LYS A 341 -14.16 -1.48 20.01
CA LYS A 341 -14.08 -0.52 21.11
C LYS A 341 -13.03 0.52 20.75
N THR A 342 -13.39 1.81 20.78
CA THR A 342 -12.50 2.92 20.39
C THR A 342 -12.18 3.85 21.56
N VAL A 343 -12.66 3.55 22.76
CA VAL A 343 -12.45 4.37 23.96
C VAL A 343 -11.69 3.57 25.01
N TYR A 344 -10.53 4.08 25.42
CA TYR A 344 -9.66 3.47 26.43
C TYR A 344 -9.17 4.54 27.41
N PRO A 345 -9.45 4.41 28.72
CA PRO A 345 -8.79 5.25 29.71
C PRO A 345 -7.28 4.94 29.71
N SER A 346 -6.44 5.97 29.89
CA SER A 346 -5.02 5.76 30.15
C SER A 346 -4.81 5.10 31.52
N ALA A 347 -4.05 4.02 31.54
CA ALA A 347 -3.69 3.30 32.75
C ALA A 347 -2.39 3.85 33.36
N PRO A 348 -2.20 3.75 34.69
CA PRO A 348 -0.94 4.08 35.32
C PRO A 348 0.19 3.20 34.77
N ALA A 349 1.37 3.80 34.61
CA ALA A 349 2.58 3.02 34.32
C ALA A 349 2.90 2.09 35.50
N ALA A 350 3.56 0.97 35.23
CA ALA A 350 3.93 0.01 36.28
C ALA A 350 4.65 0.69 37.46
N GLY A 351 4.12 0.52 38.67
CA GLY A 351 4.65 1.13 39.90
C GLY A 351 4.21 2.57 40.18
N ARG A 352 3.24 3.13 39.46
CA ARG A 352 2.57 4.40 39.82
C ARG A 352 1.16 4.15 40.34
N GLU A 353 0.79 4.86 41.41
CA GLU A 353 -0.56 4.77 42.01
C GLU A 353 -1.55 5.78 41.41
N THR A 354 -1.07 6.95 40.95
CA THR A 354 -1.94 7.99 40.39
C THR A 354 -2.32 7.69 38.95
N ASP A 355 -3.62 7.70 38.67
CA ASP A 355 -4.13 7.61 37.30
C ASP A 355 -3.64 8.79 36.46
N PRO A 356 -3.14 8.56 35.23
CA PRO A 356 -2.66 9.64 34.39
C PRO A 356 -3.80 10.61 34.03
N GLY A 357 -5.01 10.09 33.78
CA GLY A 357 -6.23 10.86 33.49
C GLY A 357 -6.68 10.91 32.04
N PRO A 358 -5.81 11.08 31.02
CA PRO A 358 -6.22 11.14 29.63
C PRO A 358 -7.06 9.94 29.20
N VAL A 359 -8.02 10.19 28.30
CA VAL A 359 -8.83 9.14 27.68
C VAL A 359 -8.50 9.10 26.20
N GLN A 360 -8.09 7.94 25.70
CA GLN A 360 -7.92 7.73 24.27
C GLN A 360 -9.30 7.49 23.64
N VAL A 361 -9.67 8.31 22.67
CA VAL A 361 -10.92 8.22 21.90
C VAL A 361 -10.57 8.17 20.42
N ALA A 362 -10.93 7.08 19.76
CA ALA A 362 -10.68 6.80 18.34
C ALA A 362 -9.21 7.06 17.91
N GLY A 363 -8.26 6.77 18.79
CA GLY A 363 -6.82 6.87 18.49
C GLY A 363 -6.14 8.16 18.93
N ASP A 364 -6.87 9.13 19.48
CA ASP A 364 -6.33 10.38 20.02
C ASP A 364 -6.67 10.60 21.48
N PHE A 365 -5.92 11.46 22.16
CA PHE A 365 -6.03 11.64 23.61
C PHE A 365 -6.77 12.92 23.99
N TYR A 366 -7.72 12.78 24.91
CA TYR A 366 -8.58 13.85 25.40
C TYR A 366 -8.48 13.98 26.92
N CYS A 367 -8.78 15.18 27.42
CA CYS A 367 -8.98 15.43 28.84
C CYS A 367 -10.09 14.51 29.39
N PRO A 368 -9.98 13.96 30.62
CA PRO A 368 -11.02 13.12 31.22
C PRO A 368 -12.41 13.78 31.31
N ALA A 369 -12.48 15.12 31.25
CA ALA A 369 -13.75 15.86 31.13
C ALA A 369 -14.53 15.57 29.83
N VAL A 370 -13.95 14.84 28.87
CA VAL A 370 -14.63 14.41 27.63
C VAL A 370 -15.70 13.34 27.86
N GLN A 371 -15.66 12.63 29.01
CA GLN A 371 -16.49 11.46 29.27
C GLN A 371 -18.01 11.64 29.04
N PRO A 372 -18.63 12.80 29.32
CA PRO A 372 -20.04 13.02 29.01
C PRO A 372 -20.34 13.11 27.50
N HIS A 373 -19.32 13.34 26.67
CA HIS A 373 -19.44 13.62 25.23
C HIS A 373 -18.95 12.48 24.34
N ILE A 374 -18.16 11.52 24.85
CA ILE A 374 -17.51 10.47 24.02
C ILE A 374 -18.50 9.64 23.18
N ASN A 375 -19.69 9.35 23.71
CA ASN A 375 -20.66 8.49 23.01
C ASN A 375 -21.30 9.19 21.80
N LYS A 376 -21.20 10.53 21.76
CA LYS A 376 -21.66 11.35 20.62
C LYS A 376 -20.60 11.45 19.54
N PHE A 377 -19.34 11.14 19.87
CA PHE A 377 -18.21 11.20 18.95
C PHE A 377 -18.00 9.83 18.29
N THR A 378 -18.45 9.69 17.04
CA THR A 378 -18.20 8.48 16.25
C THR A 378 -17.60 8.83 14.89
N VAL A 379 -16.56 8.11 14.50
CA VAL A 379 -15.93 8.27 13.18
C VAL A 379 -16.82 7.60 12.14
N ARG A 380 -17.72 8.37 11.51
CA ARG A 380 -18.63 7.85 10.49
C ARG A 380 -18.18 8.23 9.07
N PRO A 381 -18.47 7.39 8.05
CA PRO A 381 -18.34 7.79 6.66
C PRO A 381 -19.20 9.03 6.37
N THR A 382 -18.67 10.00 5.60
CA THR A 382 -19.43 11.22 5.27
C THR A 382 -20.71 10.90 4.51
N ARG A 383 -20.65 9.91 3.62
CA ARG A 383 -21.81 9.38 2.90
C ARG A 383 -22.94 8.93 3.83
N THR A 384 -22.61 8.19 4.90
CA THR A 384 -23.61 7.72 5.86
C THR A 384 -24.24 8.87 6.64
N MET A 385 -23.48 9.93 6.92
CA MET A 385 -24.00 11.14 7.55
C MET A 385 -24.87 11.96 6.58
N LEU A 386 -24.56 11.95 5.29
CA LEU A 386 -25.36 12.61 4.26
C LEU A 386 -26.69 11.88 3.99
N GLU A 387 -26.68 10.54 4.05
CA GLU A 387 -27.85 9.68 3.82
C GLU A 387 -28.85 9.71 5.00
N SER A 388 -28.50 10.27 6.16
CA SER A 388 -29.46 10.43 7.26
C SER A 388 -30.47 11.54 6.95
N ASN A 389 -31.69 11.42 7.49
CA ASN A 389 -32.73 12.44 7.34
C ASN A 389 -33.17 12.95 8.73
N PRO A 390 -32.85 14.20 9.10
CA PRO A 390 -32.04 15.18 8.35
C PRO A 390 -30.55 14.78 8.25
N SER A 391 -29.78 15.49 7.41
CA SER A 391 -28.33 15.30 7.28
C SER A 391 -27.65 15.38 8.65
N GLY A 392 -26.79 14.41 8.94
CA GLY A 392 -26.09 14.29 10.21
C GLY A 392 -24.92 15.25 10.36
N PHE A 393 -24.61 16.07 9.34
CA PHE A 393 -23.46 16.99 9.37
C PHE A 393 -23.55 18.01 10.51
N ALA A 394 -24.71 18.65 10.70
CA ALA A 394 -24.89 19.61 11.79
C ALA A 394 -24.85 18.98 13.19
N GLU A 395 -25.26 17.71 13.33
CA GLU A 395 -25.11 16.98 14.59
C GLU A 395 -23.65 16.62 14.86
N HIS A 396 -22.96 16.12 13.84
CA HIS A 396 -21.54 15.78 13.91
C HIS A 396 -20.69 17.01 14.24
N ASP A 397 -20.94 18.13 13.58
CA ASP A 397 -20.21 19.38 13.82
C ASP A 397 -20.41 19.90 15.26
N ARG A 398 -21.65 19.87 15.77
CA ARG A 398 -21.92 20.20 17.18
C ARG A 398 -21.20 19.26 18.15
N ALA A 399 -21.11 17.97 17.83
CA ALA A 399 -20.35 17.03 18.64
C ALA A 399 -18.85 17.34 18.61
N LEU A 400 -18.30 17.68 17.44
CA LEU A 400 -16.91 18.12 17.30
C LEU A 400 -16.61 19.38 18.09
N ALA A 401 -17.49 20.39 18.03
CA ALA A 401 -17.35 21.63 18.79
C ALA A 401 -17.30 21.41 20.32
N GLN A 402 -17.93 20.36 20.82
CA GLN A 402 -17.87 19.98 22.25
C GLN A 402 -16.61 19.19 22.61
N VAL A 403 -16.10 18.35 21.70
CA VAL A 403 -15.05 17.38 22.00
C VAL A 403 -13.65 17.90 21.64
N LEU A 404 -13.50 18.61 20.52
CA LEU A 404 -12.19 19.10 20.04
C LEU A 404 -11.49 20.09 21.00
N PRO A 405 -12.17 20.96 21.76
CA PRO A 405 -11.51 21.78 22.78
C PRO A 405 -10.82 20.95 23.87
N LEU A 406 -11.31 19.74 24.14
CA LEU A 406 -10.79 18.81 25.15
C LEU A 406 -9.62 17.96 24.63
N LEU A 407 -9.29 18.07 23.35
CA LEU A 407 -8.19 17.37 22.71
C LEU A 407 -6.86 17.81 23.30
N MET A 408 -6.10 16.86 23.85
CA MET A 408 -4.82 17.15 24.48
C MET A 408 -3.74 17.46 23.44
N GLY A 409 -2.84 18.36 23.81
CA GLY A 409 -1.66 18.64 23.00
C GLY A 409 -0.68 17.47 23.00
N ARG A 410 0.18 17.36 21.97
CA ARG A 410 1.19 16.30 21.82
C ARG A 410 2.58 16.91 21.73
N ASN A 411 3.29 16.95 22.85
CA ASN A 411 4.60 17.60 22.99
C ASN A 411 5.80 16.65 22.77
N SER A 412 5.53 15.40 22.39
CA SER A 412 6.55 14.46 21.91
C SER A 412 5.99 13.58 20.81
N ARG A 413 6.89 12.99 20.02
CA ARG A 413 6.56 11.85 19.18
C ARG A 413 6.39 10.60 20.06
N PRO A 414 5.63 9.59 19.59
CA PRO A 414 5.59 8.31 20.27
C PRO A 414 6.97 7.65 20.22
N GLU A 415 7.46 7.18 21.38
CA GLU A 415 8.79 6.59 21.53
C GLU A 415 8.75 5.40 22.48
N TYR A 416 9.47 4.33 22.14
CA TYR A 416 9.64 3.18 23.02
C TYR A 416 10.64 3.54 24.13
N ARG A 417 10.25 3.35 25.38
CA ARG A 417 11.08 3.61 26.56
C ARG A 417 11.02 2.45 27.54
N ASN A 418 12.15 2.18 28.20
CA ASN A 418 12.21 1.24 29.31
C ASN A 418 11.28 1.69 30.43
N VAL A 419 10.41 0.78 30.87
CA VAL A 419 9.44 1.03 31.93
C VAL A 419 10.09 0.92 33.31
N THR A 420 11.12 0.09 33.43
CA THR A 420 11.89 -0.11 34.66
C THR A 420 12.93 0.99 34.86
N ARG A 421 13.00 1.51 36.09
CA ARG A 421 14.06 2.46 36.49
C ARG A 421 15.40 1.72 36.63
N GLY A 422 16.45 2.28 36.03
CA GLY A 422 17.83 1.80 36.15
C GLY A 422 18.43 1.26 34.85
N ARG A 423 19.73 0.97 34.87
CA ARG A 423 20.43 0.35 33.73
C ARG A 423 19.98 -1.12 33.63
N PRO A 424 19.57 -1.61 32.44
CA PRO A 424 19.24 -3.02 32.25
C PRO A 424 20.40 -3.91 32.71
N ARG A 425 20.09 -5.01 33.40
CA ARG A 425 21.11 -6.04 33.70
C ARG A 425 21.66 -6.59 32.39
N ILE A 426 22.97 -6.85 32.34
CA ILE A 426 23.60 -7.46 31.16
C ILE A 426 22.91 -8.80 30.86
N GLY A 427 22.32 -8.94 29.67
CA GLY A 427 21.57 -10.14 29.26
C GLY A 427 20.07 -10.15 29.62
N GLY A 428 19.54 -9.13 30.31
CA GLY A 428 18.10 -9.01 30.59
C GLY A 428 17.32 -8.44 29.41
N SER A 429 16.10 -8.93 29.17
CA SER A 429 15.16 -8.30 28.23
C SER A 429 14.78 -6.91 28.70
N ARG A 430 14.68 -5.97 27.75
CA ARG A 430 14.16 -4.64 28.01
C ARG A 430 12.64 -4.67 27.86
N ASP A 431 11.91 -4.42 28.94
CA ASP A 431 10.47 -4.13 28.87
C ASP A 431 10.30 -2.68 28.40
N GLU A 432 10.38 -2.49 27.08
CA GLU A 432 10.12 -1.20 26.44
C GLU A 432 8.61 -1.07 26.15
N GLN A 433 8.02 0.05 26.58
CA GLN A 433 6.63 0.40 26.25
C GLN A 433 6.61 1.73 25.50
N LEU A 434 5.58 1.91 24.68
CA LEU A 434 5.38 3.14 23.93
C LEU A 434 4.91 4.25 24.86
N THR A 435 5.56 5.41 24.80
CA THR A 435 5.24 6.57 25.62
C THR A 435 4.99 7.81 24.76
N VAL A 436 4.15 8.72 25.26
CA VAL A 436 3.88 10.02 24.63
C VAL A 436 3.71 11.10 25.69
N LYS A 437 4.20 12.32 25.42
CA LYS A 437 4.00 13.49 26.27
C LYS A 437 2.77 14.27 25.82
N LEU A 438 1.79 14.37 26.71
CA LEU A 438 0.54 15.08 26.47
C LEU A 438 0.49 16.39 27.26
N VAL A 439 -0.24 17.38 26.75
CA VAL A 439 -0.42 18.70 27.38
C VAL A 439 -1.90 18.94 27.67
N CYS A 440 -2.19 19.44 28.87
CA CYS A 440 -3.54 19.75 29.31
C CYS A 440 -4.16 20.85 28.43
N PRO A 441 -5.37 20.67 27.85
CA PRO A 441 -5.99 21.69 27.00
C PRO A 441 -6.25 23.01 27.72
N ALA A 442 -6.51 22.97 29.04
CA ALA A 442 -6.67 24.17 29.85
C ALA A 442 -5.36 24.96 30.00
N ALA A 443 -4.23 24.25 30.16
CA ALA A 443 -2.91 24.88 30.18
C ALA A 443 -2.51 25.47 28.81
N MET A 444 -3.18 25.05 27.73
CA MET A 444 -3.04 25.63 26.39
C MET A 444 -4.06 26.73 26.10
N GLY A 445 -4.89 27.12 27.07
CA GLY A 445 -5.92 28.15 26.92
C GLY A 445 -7.14 27.75 26.07
N ARG A 446 -7.37 26.45 25.82
CA ARG A 446 -8.50 25.97 24.98
C ARG A 446 -9.79 25.75 25.72
N VAL A 447 -9.68 25.54 27.02
CA VAL A 447 -10.82 25.38 27.91
C VAL A 447 -10.54 26.11 29.21
N ARG A 448 -11.58 26.69 29.80
CA ARG A 448 -11.54 27.27 31.15
C ARG A 448 -11.81 26.15 32.15
N CYS A 449 -10.88 25.88 33.06
CA CYS A 449 -10.99 24.79 34.01
C CYS A 449 -10.60 25.28 35.43
N PRO A 450 -11.45 25.07 36.45
CA PRO A 450 -11.13 25.49 37.83
C PRO A 450 -9.90 24.76 38.40
N LEU A 451 -9.59 23.56 37.90
CA LEU A 451 -8.39 22.81 38.28
C LEU A 451 -7.09 23.39 37.69
N LYS A 452 -7.19 24.39 36.80
CA LYS A 452 -6.08 25.15 36.21
C LYS A 452 -6.40 26.64 36.29
N PRO A 453 -6.19 27.31 37.43
CA PRO A 453 -6.64 28.68 37.66
C PRO A 453 -6.21 29.70 36.59
N GLU A 454 -4.98 29.57 36.06
CA GLU A 454 -4.48 30.42 34.97
C GLU A 454 -5.38 30.38 33.72
N SER A 455 -6.02 29.24 33.45
CA SER A 455 -6.94 29.08 32.32
C SER A 455 -8.25 29.85 32.49
N LEU A 456 -8.60 30.31 33.68
CA LEU A 456 -9.83 31.09 33.92
C LEU A 456 -9.71 32.55 33.46
N SER A 457 -8.47 33.03 33.25
CA SER A 457 -8.18 34.40 32.80
C SER A 457 -8.35 34.61 31.29
N VAL A 458 -8.55 33.53 30.52
CA VAL A 458 -8.78 33.60 29.07
C VAL A 458 -10.20 34.09 28.74
N ASP A 459 -10.40 34.47 27.48
CA ASP A 459 -11.67 35.01 26.98
C ASP A 459 -12.88 34.11 27.31
N SER A 460 -14.01 34.74 27.66
CA SER A 460 -15.25 34.06 28.05
C SER A 460 -15.89 33.19 26.95
N SER A 461 -15.57 33.44 25.67
CA SER A 461 -15.95 32.61 24.51
C SER A 461 -15.27 31.24 24.50
N VAL A 462 -14.18 31.08 25.25
CA VAL A 462 -13.53 29.78 25.45
C VAL A 462 -14.42 28.87 26.31
N PRO A 463 -14.70 27.63 25.86
CA PRO A 463 -15.60 26.74 26.57
C PRO A 463 -15.09 26.40 27.98
N ALA A 464 -15.99 26.35 28.94
CA ALA A 464 -15.68 25.97 30.31
C ALA A 464 -15.94 24.48 30.55
N VAL A 465 -15.10 23.86 31.36
CA VAL A 465 -15.33 22.53 31.93
C VAL A 465 -15.47 22.65 33.43
N ASP A 466 -16.35 21.83 34.01
CA ASP A 466 -16.58 21.78 35.45
C ASP A 466 -16.36 20.35 35.97
N PRO A 467 -15.10 19.95 36.23
CA PRO A 467 -14.79 18.62 36.73
C PRO A 467 -15.36 18.41 38.14
N THR A 468 -16.05 17.29 38.36
CA THR A 468 -16.58 16.91 39.68
C THR A 468 -15.53 16.29 40.63
N TRP A 469 -14.25 16.45 40.30
CA TRP A 469 -13.14 15.85 41.02
C TRP A 469 -12.03 16.86 41.32
N SER A 470 -11.18 16.54 42.29
CA SER A 470 -10.03 17.35 42.69
C SER A 470 -8.81 17.16 41.78
N ALA A 471 -7.89 18.13 41.77
CA ALA A 471 -6.74 18.15 40.85
C ALA A 471 -5.76 16.98 41.05
N ASP A 472 -5.70 16.40 42.25
CA ASP A 472 -4.85 15.26 42.64
C ASP A 472 -5.35 13.92 42.08
N ARG A 473 -6.62 13.83 41.69
CA ARG A 473 -7.20 12.59 41.13
C ARG A 473 -6.46 12.12 39.88
N TYR A 474 -6.06 13.05 39.02
CA TYR A 474 -5.43 12.74 37.74
C TYR A 474 -4.12 13.51 37.54
N GLY A 475 -3.09 12.80 37.06
CA GLY A 475 -1.78 13.39 36.77
C GLY A 475 -1.85 14.57 35.79
N CYS A 476 -2.77 14.54 34.81
CA CYS A 476 -2.98 15.63 33.85
C CYS A 476 -3.70 16.85 34.44
N CYS A 477 -4.40 16.71 35.57
CA CYS A 477 -5.03 17.81 36.29
C CYS A 477 -4.03 18.49 37.24
N SER A 478 -3.12 17.73 37.84
CA SER A 478 -2.05 18.27 38.68
C SER A 478 -0.96 19.00 37.87
N ASN A 479 -0.58 18.49 36.69
CA ASN A 479 0.54 19.03 35.90
C ASN A 479 0.07 19.72 34.60
N ALA A 480 0.88 20.61 34.03
CA ALA A 480 0.57 21.20 32.71
C ALA A 480 0.79 20.19 31.56
N SER A 481 1.74 19.27 31.74
CA SER A 481 2.01 18.16 30.82
C SER A 481 2.33 16.89 31.59
N LEU A 482 2.12 15.73 30.97
CA LEU A 482 2.43 14.43 31.54
C LEU A 482 2.91 13.45 30.46
N THR A 483 3.72 12.48 30.87
CA THR A 483 4.06 11.32 30.02
C THR A 483 3.08 10.19 30.30
N VAL A 484 2.43 9.70 29.26
CA VAL A 484 1.52 8.54 29.29
C VAL A 484 2.24 7.35 28.66
N THR A 485 2.16 6.21 29.32
CA THR A 485 2.57 4.91 28.77
C THR A 485 1.34 4.22 28.20
N LEU A 486 1.45 3.69 26.98
CA LEU A 486 0.33 3.09 26.26
C LEU A 486 0.29 1.58 26.48
N THR A 487 -0.92 1.05 26.65
CA THR A 487 -1.22 -0.38 26.55
C THR A 487 -1.25 -0.84 25.09
N ASP A 488 -1.13 -2.15 24.83
CA ASP A 488 -1.18 -2.72 23.47
C ASP A 488 -2.47 -2.33 22.72
N ALA A 489 -3.60 -2.30 23.43
CA ALA A 489 -4.87 -1.88 22.85
C ALA A 489 -4.85 -0.40 22.42
N GLN A 490 -4.20 0.46 23.23
CA GLN A 490 -4.06 1.88 22.90
C GLN A 490 -3.05 2.11 21.78
N VAL A 491 -1.96 1.33 21.73
CA VAL A 491 -0.99 1.35 20.63
C VAL A 491 -1.69 0.99 19.33
N ARG A 492 -2.48 -0.08 19.31
CA ARG A 492 -3.23 -0.53 18.12
C ARG A 492 -4.18 0.54 17.59
N LEU A 493 -4.78 1.35 18.46
CA LEU A 493 -5.70 2.41 18.08
C LEU A 493 -5.01 3.73 17.75
N ALA A 494 -3.77 3.98 18.17
CA ALA A 494 -3.23 5.32 18.11
C ALA A 494 -3.08 5.83 16.65
N GLN A 495 -3.54 7.05 16.39
CA GLN A 495 -3.27 7.79 15.15
C GLN A 495 -2.51 9.09 15.48
N TRP A 496 -1.27 9.17 15.00
CA TRP A 496 -0.33 10.23 15.39
C TRP A 496 -0.41 11.50 14.52
N GLY A 497 -1.28 11.50 13.51
CA GLY A 497 -1.46 12.57 12.53
C GLY A 497 -2.75 13.36 12.76
N MET A 498 -3.63 13.32 11.76
CA MET A 498 -4.96 13.95 11.83
C MET A 498 -5.84 13.32 12.91
N THR A 499 -6.74 14.09 13.50
CA THR A 499 -7.67 13.63 14.54
C THR A 499 -8.77 12.76 13.95
N PRO A 500 -8.84 11.45 14.25
CA PRO A 500 -9.85 10.59 13.64
C PRO A 500 -11.25 11.06 14.03
N GLY A 501 -12.10 11.32 13.04
CA GLY A 501 -13.47 11.83 13.22
C GLY A 501 -13.62 13.34 13.01
N SER A 502 -12.53 14.11 12.98
CA SER A 502 -12.62 15.53 12.58
C SER A 502 -12.93 15.68 11.09
N TRP A 503 -13.39 16.86 10.69
CA TRP A 503 -13.64 17.16 9.27
C TRP A 503 -12.36 17.09 8.44
N GLU A 504 -11.23 17.57 8.96
CA GLU A 504 -9.96 17.51 8.25
C GLU A 504 -9.55 16.06 7.98
N HIS A 505 -9.66 15.18 8.98
CA HIS A 505 -9.40 13.75 8.81
C HIS A 505 -10.35 13.13 7.80
N ALA A 506 -11.67 13.33 7.94
CA ALA A 506 -12.66 12.67 7.11
C ALA A 506 -12.52 13.06 5.63
N LEU A 507 -12.36 14.34 5.34
CA LEU A 507 -12.27 14.85 3.98
C LEU A 507 -10.93 14.50 3.32
N TYR A 508 -9.81 14.60 4.05
CA TYR A 508 -8.52 14.16 3.55
C TYR A 508 -8.52 12.65 3.27
N TYR A 509 -9.00 11.83 4.21
CA TYR A 509 -9.06 10.37 4.06
C TYR A 509 -9.80 9.97 2.78
N GLU A 510 -10.98 10.56 2.54
CA GLU A 510 -11.78 10.25 1.37
C GLU A 510 -11.15 10.76 0.06
N ALA A 511 -10.54 11.95 0.09
CA ALA A 511 -9.85 12.48 -1.08
C ALA A 511 -8.63 11.61 -1.44
N ALA A 512 -7.77 11.32 -0.47
CA ALA A 512 -6.57 10.50 -0.65
C ALA A 512 -6.92 9.06 -1.08
N ARG A 513 -7.88 8.41 -0.42
CA ARG A 513 -8.32 7.05 -0.78
C ARG A 513 -8.87 6.99 -2.21
N SER A 514 -9.66 7.98 -2.62
CA SER A 514 -10.24 8.02 -3.97
C SER A 514 -9.17 8.05 -5.08
N LEU A 515 -7.99 8.60 -4.81
CA LEU A 515 -6.88 8.64 -5.78
C LEU A 515 -6.36 7.23 -6.08
N THR A 516 -6.12 6.40 -5.06
CA THR A 516 -5.63 5.03 -5.26
C THR A 516 -6.70 4.13 -5.87
N GLU A 517 -7.96 4.28 -5.49
CA GLU A 517 -9.07 3.57 -6.15
C GLU A 517 -9.15 3.93 -7.63
N GLN A 518 -8.98 5.22 -7.97
CA GLN A 518 -8.88 5.67 -9.35
C GLN A 518 -7.67 5.05 -10.06
N ARG A 519 -6.49 4.97 -9.41
CA ARG A 519 -5.30 4.36 -9.99
C ARG A 519 -5.53 2.89 -10.32
N PHE A 520 -6.13 2.11 -9.42
CA PHE A 520 -6.44 0.70 -9.72
C PHE A 520 -7.53 0.53 -10.76
N SER A 521 -8.53 1.42 -10.79
CA SER A 521 -9.53 1.44 -11.86
C SER A 521 -8.86 1.65 -13.24
N GLN A 522 -7.92 2.60 -13.32
CA GLN A 522 -7.12 2.83 -14.53
C GLN A 522 -6.20 1.65 -14.84
N LEU A 523 -5.49 1.10 -13.84
CA LEU A 523 -4.60 -0.05 -14.00
C LEU A 523 -5.33 -1.27 -14.58
N LYS A 524 -6.61 -1.45 -14.24
CA LYS A 524 -7.47 -2.54 -14.74
C LYS A 524 -8.32 -2.17 -15.95
N SER A 525 -8.19 -0.94 -16.44
CA SER A 525 -8.96 -0.45 -17.57
C SER A 525 -8.37 -0.99 -18.87
N ASN A 526 -9.24 -1.53 -19.72
CA ASN A 526 -8.87 -1.95 -21.07
C ASN A 526 -8.29 -0.78 -21.88
N ALA A 527 -8.73 0.45 -21.63
CA ALA A 527 -8.26 1.64 -22.36
C ALA A 527 -6.88 2.13 -21.90
N VAL A 528 -6.39 1.70 -20.74
CA VAL A 528 -5.11 2.18 -20.18
C VAL A 528 -4.01 1.14 -20.36
N THR A 529 -4.19 -0.05 -19.80
CA THR A 529 -3.15 -1.09 -19.78
C THR A 529 -3.57 -2.36 -20.49
N GLY A 530 -4.87 -2.55 -20.75
CA GLY A 530 -5.41 -3.84 -21.22
C GLY A 530 -5.46 -4.92 -20.13
N LEU A 531 -4.99 -4.64 -18.90
CA LEU A 531 -4.75 -5.65 -17.87
C LEU A 531 -5.91 -5.76 -16.87
N LYS A 532 -7.04 -6.30 -17.33
CA LYS A 532 -8.20 -6.57 -16.46
C LYS A 532 -8.00 -7.80 -15.57
N GLU A 533 -7.48 -8.87 -16.16
CA GLU A 533 -7.22 -10.16 -15.51
C GLU A 533 -6.00 -10.84 -16.17
N LEU A 534 -5.46 -11.87 -15.52
CA LEU A 534 -4.27 -12.61 -15.95
C LEU A 534 -4.59 -14.07 -16.33
N VAL A 535 -5.86 -14.34 -16.62
CA VAL A 535 -6.37 -15.69 -16.94
C VAL A 535 -5.74 -16.26 -18.20
N GLU A 536 -5.37 -15.43 -19.18
CA GLU A 536 -4.79 -15.85 -20.47
C GLU A 536 -3.27 -15.63 -20.58
N GLY A 537 -2.61 -15.24 -19.48
CA GLY A 537 -1.19 -14.87 -19.44
C GLY A 537 -0.22 -16.02 -19.09
N PRO A 538 1.07 -15.68 -18.88
CA PRO A 538 2.08 -16.61 -18.39
C PRO A 538 1.66 -17.22 -17.05
N ARG A 539 2.13 -18.44 -16.77
CA ARG A 539 1.80 -19.17 -15.53
C ARG A 539 2.88 -19.08 -14.46
N ARG A 540 4.08 -18.66 -14.84
CA ARG A 540 5.24 -18.48 -13.96
C ARG A 540 5.22 -17.08 -13.35
N GLU A 541 5.52 -17.00 -12.07
CA GLU A 541 5.41 -15.78 -11.28
C GLU A 541 6.26 -14.61 -11.77
N PRO A 542 7.52 -14.80 -12.24
CA PRO A 542 8.33 -13.68 -12.71
C PRO A 542 7.66 -12.89 -13.83
N LEU A 543 7.18 -13.58 -14.87
CA LEU A 543 6.54 -12.92 -16.00
C LEU A 543 5.21 -12.26 -15.62
N ILE A 544 4.49 -12.83 -14.65
CA ILE A 544 3.26 -12.22 -14.12
C ILE A 544 3.60 -10.92 -13.39
N ALA A 545 4.56 -10.95 -12.48
CA ALA A 545 4.98 -9.79 -11.69
C ALA A 545 5.59 -8.69 -12.57
N ILE A 546 6.40 -9.06 -13.58
CA ILE A 546 6.93 -8.12 -14.57
C ILE A 546 5.82 -7.52 -15.44
N THR A 547 4.80 -8.30 -15.82
CA THR A 547 3.63 -7.77 -16.55
C THR A 547 2.87 -6.74 -15.70
N LEU A 548 2.69 -7.02 -14.40
CA LEU A 548 2.07 -6.07 -13.46
C LEU A 548 2.93 -4.80 -13.31
N ALA A 549 4.26 -4.94 -13.20
CA ALA A 549 5.20 -3.82 -13.15
C ALA A 549 5.16 -2.98 -14.43
N ALA A 550 5.10 -3.61 -15.59
CA ALA A 550 4.96 -2.93 -16.88
C ALA A 550 3.62 -2.17 -16.97
N ALA A 551 2.52 -2.76 -16.49
CA ALA A 551 1.23 -2.09 -16.43
C ALA A 551 1.25 -0.86 -15.52
N VAL A 552 1.94 -0.95 -14.38
CA VAL A 552 2.18 0.19 -13.49
C VAL A 552 3.06 1.25 -14.17
N ALA A 553 4.12 0.85 -14.88
CA ALA A 553 4.97 1.77 -15.62
C ALA A 553 4.20 2.54 -16.70
N VAL A 554 3.33 1.87 -17.46
CA VAL A 554 2.44 2.50 -18.45
C VAL A 554 1.44 3.44 -17.78
N LEU A 555 0.84 3.02 -16.65
CA LEU A 555 -0.06 3.87 -15.88
C LEU A 555 0.63 5.15 -15.40
N ASN A 556 1.85 5.04 -14.85
CA ASN A 556 2.65 6.18 -14.40
C ASN A 556 2.97 7.13 -15.55
N HIS A 557 3.43 6.59 -16.69
CA HIS A 557 3.74 7.38 -17.88
C HIS A 557 2.53 8.22 -18.32
N ARG A 558 1.37 7.57 -18.51
CA ARG A 558 0.14 8.26 -18.91
C ARG A 558 -0.38 9.23 -17.85
N THR A 559 -0.16 8.93 -16.57
CA THR A 559 -0.55 9.82 -15.46
C THR A 559 0.26 11.10 -15.49
N GLN A 560 1.58 11.01 -15.68
CA GLN A 560 2.46 12.16 -15.75
C GLN A 560 2.20 12.98 -17.04
N GLU A 561 2.01 12.34 -18.19
CA GLU A 561 1.61 13.04 -19.42
C GLU A 561 0.28 13.79 -19.26
N ALA A 562 -0.71 13.18 -18.60
CA ALA A 562 -1.99 13.83 -18.35
C ALA A 562 -1.89 14.94 -17.29
N TYR A 563 -0.95 14.84 -16.36
CA TYR A 563 -0.67 15.85 -15.35
C TYR A 563 -0.07 17.10 -15.99
N ASP A 564 0.99 16.93 -16.80
CA ASP A 564 1.69 18.04 -17.46
C ASP A 564 0.78 18.83 -18.41
N ARG A 565 -0.24 18.18 -19.00
CA ARG A 565 -1.22 18.84 -19.89
C ARG A 565 -2.30 19.63 -19.14
N ARG A 566 -2.49 19.41 -17.83
CA ARG A 566 -3.57 20.04 -17.06
C ARG A 566 -3.06 21.33 -16.42
N GLN A 567 -3.82 22.41 -16.61
CA GLN A 567 -3.63 23.66 -15.86
C GLN A 567 -4.22 23.54 -14.44
N HIS A 568 -3.83 24.46 -13.55
CA HIS A 568 -4.25 24.57 -12.15
C HIS A 568 -5.65 23.99 -11.88
N ARG A 569 -5.71 22.94 -11.05
CA ARG A 569 -6.95 22.32 -10.59
C ARG A 569 -7.27 22.82 -9.19
N ALA A 570 -8.51 23.24 -8.94
CA ALA A 570 -8.98 23.49 -7.58
C ALA A 570 -9.01 22.19 -6.78
N GLU A 571 -8.46 22.21 -5.57
CA GLU A 571 -8.30 21.01 -4.76
C GLU A 571 -9.63 20.49 -4.22
N SER A 572 -9.82 19.17 -4.29
CA SER A 572 -11.09 18.55 -3.89
C SER A 572 -11.38 18.74 -2.41
N ILE A 573 -10.34 18.85 -1.58
CA ILE A 573 -10.48 19.08 -0.14
C ILE A 573 -11.03 20.48 0.11
N ASP A 574 -10.46 21.51 -0.53
CA ASP A 574 -10.92 22.90 -0.39
C ASP A 574 -12.34 23.10 -0.92
N ILE A 575 -12.69 22.43 -2.02
CA ILE A 575 -14.07 22.44 -2.53
C ILE A 575 -15.02 21.80 -1.51
N ARG A 576 -14.68 20.62 -0.96
CA ARG A 576 -15.53 19.93 0.02
C ARG A 576 -15.65 20.70 1.33
N MET A 577 -14.59 21.35 1.80
CA MET A 577 -14.64 22.22 2.98
C MET A 577 -15.59 23.40 2.78
N ARG A 578 -15.56 24.05 1.61
CA ARG A 578 -16.50 25.15 1.29
C ARG A 578 -17.95 24.66 1.16
N LEU A 579 -18.17 23.49 0.57
CA LEU A 579 -19.50 22.89 0.50
C LEU A 579 -20.04 22.55 1.90
N LEU A 580 -19.18 22.02 2.78
CA LEU A 580 -19.53 21.75 4.17
C LEU A 580 -19.89 23.03 4.92
N GLU A 581 -19.09 24.09 4.79
CA GLU A 581 -19.38 25.40 5.39
C GLU A 581 -20.72 25.96 4.91
N SER A 582 -21.01 25.84 3.61
CA SER A 582 -22.29 26.27 3.05
C SER A 582 -23.47 25.44 3.57
N ASP A 583 -23.30 24.14 3.81
CA ASP A 583 -24.34 23.26 4.36
C ASP A 583 -24.61 23.54 5.84
N LEU A 584 -23.55 23.82 6.61
CA LEU A 584 -23.66 24.15 8.04
C LEU A 584 -24.19 25.58 8.28
N GLY A 585 -23.98 26.51 7.34
CA GLY A 585 -24.31 27.93 7.50
C GLY A 585 -23.34 28.69 8.41
N HIS A 586 -22.23 28.05 8.82
CA HIS A 586 -21.16 28.64 9.61
C HIS A 586 -19.84 27.87 9.38
N PRO A 587 -18.68 28.42 9.77
CA PRO A 587 -17.41 27.72 9.67
C PRO A 587 -17.44 26.37 10.41
N PRO A 588 -16.99 25.26 9.78
CA PRO A 588 -16.95 23.94 10.42
C PRO A 588 -16.02 23.92 11.63
N ALA A 589 -16.31 23.08 12.62
CA ALA A 589 -15.47 22.86 13.78
C ALA A 589 -14.07 22.37 13.36
N LYS A 590 -13.03 23.10 13.81
CA LYS A 590 -11.63 22.83 13.45
C LYS A 590 -10.88 22.13 14.57
N THR A 591 -9.98 21.22 14.17
CA THR A 591 -9.01 20.64 15.10
C THR A 591 -8.08 21.75 15.61
N PRO A 592 -7.95 21.97 16.94
CA PRO A 592 -7.02 22.95 17.46
C PRO A 592 -5.56 22.54 17.16
N PRO A 593 -4.61 23.50 17.08
CA PRO A 593 -3.18 23.20 16.93
C PRO A 593 -2.73 22.15 17.96
N ARG A 594 -1.75 21.28 17.71
CA ARG A 594 -1.44 20.20 18.69
C ARG A 594 -0.34 20.55 19.71
N THR A 595 0.54 21.50 19.42
CA THR A 595 1.50 22.21 20.31
C THR A 595 2.40 23.03 19.42
#